data_AF-M3UA23-F1
#
_entry.id   AF-M3UA23-F1
#
_cell.length_a   1.000
_cell.length_b   1.000
_cell.length_c   1.000
_cell.angle_alpha   90.00
_cell.angle_beta   90.00
_cell.angle_gamma   90.00
#
_symmetry.space_group_name_H-M   'P 1'
#
loop_
_entity.id
_entity.type
_entity.pdbx_description
1 polymer ?
#
loop_
_entity_poly.entity_id
_entity_poly.type
_entity_poly.pdbx_seq_one_letter_code
_entity_poly.pdbx_strand_id
1 'polypeptide(L)'
;MKTVEQSLNENKHALHSLVVFRRAANTITKSELETIKKYGLTVCQFGVMEALYNKGNLRIQDLIDKLLSTSGNMTVVIKNMIRDGYIYKTIDIQNVCVR
;
A
#
# COMPACT_ATOMS: atom_id res chain seq x y z
N MET A 1 9.68 22.74 -33.98
CA MET A 1 8.99 21.75 -33.12
C MET A 1 9.67 20.41 -33.39
N LYS A 2 10.26 19.74 -32.38
CA LYS A 2 10.86 18.41 -32.59
C LYS A 2 9.76 17.42 -32.97
N THR A 3 10.01 16.53 -33.94
CA THR A 3 9.06 15.47 -34.26
C THR A 3 9.05 14.42 -33.14
N VAL A 4 7.93 13.72 -32.96
CA VAL A 4 7.79 12.65 -31.94
C VAL A 4 8.89 11.59 -32.10
N GLU A 5 9.22 11.26 -33.34
CA GLU A 5 10.23 10.27 -33.71
C GLU A 5 11.64 10.68 -33.29
N GLN A 6 12.01 11.97 -33.45
CA GLN A 6 13.28 12.51 -32.98
C GLN A 6 13.37 12.44 -31.45
N SER A 7 12.32 12.84 -30.73
CA SER A 7 12.27 12.78 -29.26
C SER A 7 12.38 11.34 -28.74
N LEU A 8 11.77 10.36 -29.43
CA LEU A 8 11.82 8.96 -29.05
C LEU A 8 13.22 8.36 -29.24
N ASN A 9 13.90 8.74 -30.32
CA ASN A 9 15.26 8.29 -30.59
C ASN A 9 16.28 8.91 -29.60
N GLU A 10 16.15 10.21 -29.31
CA GLU A 10 16.98 10.90 -28.30
C GLU A 10 16.84 10.26 -26.91
N ASN A 11 15.64 9.79 -26.55
CA ASN A 11 15.34 9.23 -25.22
C ASN A 11 15.26 7.69 -25.19
N LYS A 12 15.75 7.00 -26.23
CA LYS A 12 15.60 5.54 -26.39
C LYS A 12 16.00 4.75 -25.15
N HIS A 13 17.15 5.08 -24.55
CA HIS A 13 17.64 4.40 -23.34
C HIS A 13 16.79 4.70 -22.10
N ALA A 14 16.39 5.95 -21.89
CA ALA A 14 15.54 6.33 -20.77
C ALA A 14 14.17 5.64 -20.86
N LEU A 15 13.58 5.58 -22.05
CA LEU A 15 12.33 4.87 -22.30
C LEU A 15 12.48 3.37 -22.06
N HIS A 16 13.57 2.75 -22.56
CA HIS A 16 13.84 1.34 -22.32
C HIS A 16 13.95 1.04 -20.82
N SER A 17 14.70 1.84 -20.06
CA SER A 17 14.81 1.70 -18.60
C SER A 17 13.46 1.82 -17.92
N LEU A 18 12.63 2.81 -18.29
CA LEU A 18 11.28 2.96 -17.75
C LEU A 18 10.41 1.72 -18.01
N VAL A 19 10.47 1.16 -19.23
CA VAL A 19 9.74 -0.07 -19.58
C VAL A 19 10.22 -1.25 -18.72
N VAL A 20 11.53 -1.40 -18.53
CA VAL A 20 12.11 -2.46 -17.69
C VAL A 20 11.65 -2.29 -16.24
N PHE A 21 11.77 -1.09 -15.66
CA PHE A 21 11.32 -0.84 -14.30
C PHE A 21 9.82 -1.10 -14.12
N ARG A 22 8.99 -0.69 -15.08
CA ARG A 22 7.56 -0.94 -15.02
C ARG A 22 7.23 -2.43 -15.09
N ARG A 23 7.94 -3.20 -15.93
CA ARG A 23 7.78 -4.67 -16.00
C ARG A 23 8.22 -5.36 -14.71
N ALA A 24 9.34 -4.93 -14.14
CA ALA A 24 9.83 -5.45 -12.86
C ALA A 24 8.83 -5.16 -11.73
N ALA A 25 8.38 -3.91 -11.60
CA ALA A 25 7.38 -3.50 -10.61
C ALA A 25 6.09 -4.32 -10.76
N ASN A 26 5.55 -4.45 -11.98
CA ASN A 26 4.36 -5.25 -12.23
C ASN A 26 4.52 -6.73 -11.82
N THR A 27 5.71 -7.30 -12.05
CA THR A 27 6.00 -8.70 -11.68
C THR A 27 6.00 -8.87 -10.17
N ILE A 28 6.63 -7.95 -9.44
CA ILE A 28 6.66 -7.93 -7.98
C ILE A 28 5.24 -7.76 -7.43
N THR A 29 4.51 -6.74 -7.88
CA THR A 29 3.13 -6.48 -7.45
C THR A 29 2.23 -7.68 -7.70
N LYS A 30 2.39 -8.38 -8.83
CA LYS A 30 1.61 -9.61 -9.10
C LYS A 30 1.89 -10.69 -8.05
N SER A 31 3.16 -10.94 -7.73
CA SER A 31 3.56 -11.91 -6.71
C SER A 31 3.05 -11.53 -5.31
N GLU A 32 3.09 -10.25 -4.97
CA GLU A 32 2.55 -9.72 -3.71
C GLU A 32 1.03 -9.96 -3.63
N LEU A 33 0.28 -9.60 -4.67
CA LEU A 33 -1.18 -9.79 -4.73
C LEU A 33 -1.58 -11.27 -4.64
N GLU A 34 -0.84 -12.16 -5.29
CA GLU A 34 -1.05 -13.62 -5.20
C GLU A 34 -0.81 -14.13 -3.77
N THR A 35 0.24 -13.63 -3.11
CA THR A 35 0.57 -13.99 -1.72
C THR A 35 -0.50 -13.48 -0.75
N ILE A 36 -0.89 -12.22 -0.86
CA ILE A 36 -1.95 -11.60 -0.05
C ILE A 36 -3.25 -12.41 -0.17
N LYS A 37 -3.63 -12.76 -1.40
CA LYS A 37 -4.83 -13.56 -1.67
C LYS A 37 -4.72 -14.98 -1.09
N LYS A 38 -3.55 -15.61 -1.13
CA LYS A 38 -3.31 -16.95 -0.57
C LYS A 38 -3.61 -17.01 0.94
N TYR A 39 -3.36 -15.92 1.65
CA TYR A 39 -3.67 -15.80 3.08
C TYR A 39 -5.09 -15.25 3.37
N GLY A 40 -5.94 -15.10 2.35
CA GLY A 40 -7.32 -14.65 2.52
C GLY A 40 -7.46 -13.16 2.86
N LEU A 41 -6.41 -12.37 2.62
CA LEU A 41 -6.36 -10.94 2.93
C LEU A 41 -6.71 -10.11 1.69
N THR A 42 -7.21 -8.90 1.94
CA THR A 42 -7.27 -7.83 0.93
C THR A 42 -5.98 -7.00 0.97
N VAL A 43 -5.69 -6.30 -0.11
CA VAL A 43 -4.54 -5.37 -0.19
C VAL A 43 -4.61 -4.32 0.92
N CYS A 44 -5.80 -3.80 1.22
CA CYS A 44 -5.96 -2.82 2.31
C CYS A 44 -5.67 -3.43 3.68
N GLN A 45 -6.16 -4.65 3.96
CA GLN A 45 -5.87 -5.33 5.23
C GLN A 45 -4.37 -5.63 5.37
N PHE A 46 -3.72 -6.06 4.28
CA PHE A 46 -2.28 -6.26 4.27
C PHE A 46 -1.53 -4.96 4.54
N GLY A 47 -1.90 -3.86 3.86
CA GLY A 47 -1.28 -2.55 4.08
C GLY A 47 -1.41 -2.07 5.53
N VAL A 48 -2.56 -2.29 6.18
CA VAL A 48 -2.73 -2.01 7.62
C VAL A 48 -1.72 -2.79 8.47
N MET A 49 -1.60 -4.10 8.24
CA MET A 49 -0.68 -4.94 9.00
C MET A 49 0.78 -4.60 8.72
N GLU A 50 1.14 -4.31 7.47
CA GLU A 50 2.48 -3.86 7.09
C GLU A 50 2.87 -2.54 7.78
N ALA A 51 1.95 -1.58 7.81
CA ALA A 51 2.19 -0.29 8.46
C ALA A 51 2.41 -0.47 9.97
N LEU A 52 1.59 -1.28 10.63
CA LEU A 52 1.73 -1.60 12.06
C LEU A 52 3.00 -2.41 12.34
N TYR A 53 3.35 -3.37 11.48
CA TYR A 53 4.57 -4.18 11.63
C TYR A 53 5.83 -3.31 11.55
N ASN A 54 5.89 -2.38 10.59
CA ASN A 54 7.08 -1.56 10.34
C ASN A 54 7.19 -0.33 11.25
N LYS A 55 6.06 0.22 11.72
CA LYS A 55 6.04 1.47 12.51
C LYS A 55 5.61 1.26 13.96
N GLY A 56 5.22 0.04 14.33
CA GLY A 56 4.63 -0.26 15.62
C GLY A 56 3.22 0.32 15.75
N ASN A 57 2.84 0.66 16.97
CA ASN A 57 1.51 1.15 17.28
C ASN A 57 1.30 2.53 16.64
N LEU A 58 0.15 2.72 15.99
CA LEU A 58 -0.20 3.97 15.33
C LEU A 58 -1.54 4.46 15.83
N ARG A 59 -1.72 5.78 15.89
CA ARG A 59 -3.07 6.34 16.00
C ARG A 59 -3.84 6.00 14.73
N ILE A 60 -5.15 5.85 14.84
CA ILE A 60 -6.02 5.53 13.69
C ILE A 60 -5.82 6.56 12.57
N GLN A 61 -5.68 7.84 12.91
CA GLN A 61 -5.45 8.90 11.92
C GLN A 61 -4.09 8.75 11.23
N ASP A 62 -3.01 8.54 11.99
CA ASP A 62 -1.67 8.33 11.42
C ASP A 62 -1.61 7.09 10.52
N LEU A 63 -2.38 6.05 10.85
CA LEU A 63 -2.52 4.85 10.02
C LEU A 63 -3.27 5.15 8.72
N ILE A 64 -4.37 5.90 8.77
CA ILE A 64 -5.13 6.33 7.60
C ILE A 64 -4.26 7.20 6.68
N ASP A 65 -3.53 8.17 7.23
CA ASP A 65 -2.70 9.10 6.46
C ASP A 65 -1.53 8.39 5.76
N LYS A 66 -0.98 7.35 6.39
CA LYS A 66 0.10 6.53 5.79
C LYS A 66 -0.42 5.57 4.72
N LEU A 67 -1.66 5.13 4.84
CA LEU A 67 -2.31 4.27 3.86
C LEU A 67 -3.02 5.14 2.83
N LEU A 68 -2.24 5.63 1.85
CA LEU A 68 -2.67 6.47 0.71
C LEU A 68 -3.66 5.77 -0.26
N SER A 69 -4.43 4.79 0.22
CA SER A 69 -5.58 4.23 -0.47
C SER A 69 -6.78 5.18 -0.39
N THR A 70 -7.54 5.29 -1.48
CA THR A 70 -8.71 6.17 -1.61
C THR A 70 -9.68 5.94 -0.43
N SER A 71 -9.85 7.01 0.35
CA SER A 71 -10.37 7.09 1.72
C SER A 71 -11.87 6.80 1.89
N GLY A 72 -12.47 5.94 1.08
CA GLY A 72 -13.91 5.66 1.18
C GLY A 72 -14.31 4.84 2.41
N ASN A 73 -13.42 3.96 2.92
CA ASN A 73 -13.85 2.95 3.90
C ASN A 73 -12.77 2.44 4.87
N MET A 74 -11.66 3.16 5.07
CA MET A 74 -10.55 2.68 5.92
C MET A 74 -10.99 2.43 7.37
N THR A 75 -11.85 3.28 7.92
CA THR A 75 -12.42 3.09 9.26
C THR A 75 -13.22 1.79 9.37
N VAL A 76 -13.93 1.39 8.31
CA VAL A 76 -14.66 0.11 8.27
C VAL A 76 -13.70 -1.05 8.12
N VAL A 77 -12.65 -0.93 7.30
CA VAL A 77 -11.59 -1.95 7.21
C VAL A 77 -10.96 -2.19 8.59
N ILE A 78 -10.54 -1.13 9.28
CA ILE A 78 -9.97 -1.22 10.64
C ILE A 78 -10.97 -1.86 11.60
N LYS A 79 -12.24 -1.43 11.59
CA LYS A 79 -13.29 -2.02 12.45
C LYS A 79 -13.48 -3.51 12.17
N ASN A 80 -13.49 -3.92 10.91
CA ASN A 80 -13.61 -5.32 10.51
C ASN A 80 -12.37 -6.11 10.93
N MET A 81 -11.18 -5.57 10.77
CA MET A 81 -9.95 -6.22 11.22
C MET A 81 -9.87 -6.40 12.74
N ILE A 82 -10.39 -5.44 13.52
CA ILE A 82 -10.54 -5.60 14.96
C ILE A 82 -11.54 -6.71 15.30
N ARG A 83 -12.70 -6.71 14.64
CA ARG A 83 -13.73 -7.74 14.82
C ARG A 83 -13.19 -9.14 14.48
N ASP A 84 -12.43 -9.24 13.41
CA ASP A 84 -11.88 -10.49 12.89
C ASP A 84 -10.60 -10.93 13.63
N GLY A 85 -10.12 -10.13 14.60
CA GLY A 85 -9.00 -10.46 15.47
C GLY A 85 -7.61 -10.25 14.87
N TYR A 86 -7.50 -9.55 13.74
CA TYR A 86 -6.21 -9.26 13.10
C TYR A 86 -5.41 -8.17 13.82
N ILE A 87 -6.09 -7.20 14.43
CA ILE A 87 -5.52 -6.07 15.16
C ILE A 87 -6.39 -5.76 16.38
N TYR A 88 -5.89 -4.98 17.32
CA TYR A 88 -6.66 -4.52 18.48
C TYR A 88 -6.48 -3.02 18.70
N LYS A 89 -7.50 -2.37 19.26
CA LYS A 89 -7.39 -0.98 19.68
C LYS A 89 -7.11 -0.90 21.18
N THR A 90 -6.26 0.04 21.56
CA THR A 90 -5.97 0.40 22.94
C THR A 90 -6.34 1.85 23.19
N ILE A 91 -6.95 2.13 24.33
CA ILE A 91 -7.15 3.51 24.78
C ILE A 91 -5.84 3.91 25.44
N ASP A 92 -5.08 4.76 24.76
CA ASP A 92 -4.02 5.50 25.42
C ASP A 92 -4.71 6.63 26.19
N ILE A 93 -4.45 6.67 27.50
CA ILE A 93 -4.93 7.68 28.45
C ILE A 93 -4.48 9.10 28.06
N GLN A 94 -3.58 9.22 27.07
CA GLN A 94 -3.24 10.47 26.42
C GLN A 94 -3.69 10.60 24.94
N ASN A 95 -4.02 9.54 24.18
CA ASN A 95 -4.62 9.56 22.82
C ASN A 95 -4.76 8.16 22.14
N VAL A 96 -5.97 7.62 21.94
CA VAL A 96 -6.29 6.27 21.37
C VAL A 96 -5.35 5.75 20.25
N CYS A 97 -4.73 4.58 20.47
CA CYS A 97 -3.80 3.90 19.54
C CYS A 97 -4.28 2.49 19.13
N VAL A 98 -3.93 2.05 17.91
CA VAL A 98 -4.14 0.68 17.40
C VAL A 98 -2.83 -0.10 17.45
N ARG A 99 -2.93 -1.40 17.78
CA ARG A 99 -1.83 -2.36 17.85
C ARG A 99 -2.14 -3.61 17.03
#